data_AF-A0A916YTG9-F1
#
_entry.id   AF-A0A916YTG9-F1
#
_cell.length_a   1.000
_cell.length_b   1.000
_cell.length_c   1.000
_cell.angle_alpha   90.00
_cell.angle_beta   90.00
_cell.angle_gamma   90.00
#
_symmetry.space_group_name_H-M   'P 1'
#
loop_
_entity.id
_entity.type
_entity.pdbx_description
1 polymer ?
#
loop_
_entity_poly.entity_id
_entity_poly.type
_entity_poly.pdbx_seq_one_letter_code
_entity_poly.pdbx_strand_id
1 'polypeptide(L)'
;MTNQSDSVSQSFKEKKRKDLMASLAIDALGMASYLIPALGEAADLVIAPIVSILIYAVHRTTFGAVAGFLEEIIPFTDIIPSATIIWFYRYFLKGENTYNEFVNKFRKKNAIIIDAK
;
A
#
# COMPACT_ATOMS: atom_id res chain seq x y z
N MET A 1 3.60 -26.45 19.67
CA MET A 1 3.94 -26.56 18.23
C MET A 1 2.95 -25.71 17.47
N THR A 2 3.37 -24.57 16.91
CA THR A 2 2.47 -23.73 16.08
C THR A 2 2.17 -24.45 14.77
N ASN A 3 0.90 -24.54 14.39
CA ASN A 3 0.50 -25.14 13.12
C ASN A 3 0.95 -24.21 11.97
N GLN A 4 1.30 -24.78 10.81
CA GLN A 4 1.64 -24.01 9.61
C GLN A 4 0.49 -23.09 9.17
N SER A 5 -0.77 -23.48 9.40
CA SER A 5 -1.93 -22.61 9.19
C SER A 5 -1.90 -21.36 10.08
N ASP A 6 -1.43 -21.52 11.32
CA ASP A 6 -1.36 -20.43 12.30
C ASP A 6 -0.25 -19.45 11.92
N SER A 7 0.91 -19.95 11.48
CA SER A 7 2.05 -19.11 11.10
C SER A 7 1.76 -18.25 9.85
N VAL A 8 1.06 -18.81 8.87
CA VAL A 8 0.59 -18.08 7.67
C VAL A 8 -0.40 -16.99 8.06
N SER A 9 -1.37 -17.32 8.91
CA SER A 9 -2.42 -16.39 9.35
C SER A 9 -1.85 -15.22 10.16
N GLN A 10 -0.88 -15.48 11.04
CA GLN A 10 -0.18 -14.42 11.77
C GLN A 10 0.63 -13.52 10.83
N SER A 11 1.39 -14.11 9.90
CA SER A 11 2.16 -13.34 8.91
C SER A 11 1.25 -12.47 8.02
N PHE A 12 0.05 -12.94 7.68
CA PHE A 12 -0.94 -12.16 6.95
C PHE A 12 -1.47 -10.97 7.76
N LYS A 13 -1.80 -11.19 9.05
CA LYS A 13 -2.25 -10.11 9.96
C LYS A 13 -1.18 -9.04 10.13
N GLU A 14 0.08 -9.45 10.29
CA GLU A 14 1.20 -8.52 10.35
C GLU A 14 1.37 -7.72 9.06
N LYS A 15 1.28 -8.37 7.90
CA LYS A 15 1.34 -7.68 6.61
C LYS A 15 0.19 -6.68 6.47
N LYS A 16 -1.05 -7.08 6.80
CA LYS A 16 -2.22 -6.19 6.79
C LYS A 16 -1.99 -4.94 7.64
N ARG A 17 -1.40 -5.09 8.83
CA ARG A 17 -1.05 -3.96 9.72
C ARG A 17 0.04 -3.06 9.14
N LYS A 18 1.12 -3.65 8.59
CA LYS A 18 2.20 -2.89 7.96
C LYS A 18 1.72 -2.11 6.74
N ASP A 19 0.93 -2.73 5.88
CA ASP A 19 0.32 -2.06 4.72
C ASP A 19 -0.58 -0.90 5.17
N LEU A 20 -1.32 -1.03 6.29
CA LEU A 20 -2.14 0.06 6.84
C LEU A 20 -1.27 1.24 7.31
N MET A 21 -0.25 0.96 8.12
CA MET A 21 0.65 1.99 8.64
C MET A 21 1.37 2.73 7.51
N ALA A 22 1.80 1.99 6.47
CA ALA A 22 2.41 2.59 5.30
C ALA A 22 1.41 3.46 4.53
N SER A 23 0.15 3.03 4.41
CA SER A 23 -0.90 3.80 3.74
C SER A 23 -1.19 5.11 4.46
N LEU A 24 -1.33 5.08 5.79
CA LEU A 24 -1.52 6.28 6.60
C LEU A 24 -0.32 7.24 6.50
N ALA A 25 0.90 6.71 6.43
CA ALA A 25 2.09 7.53 6.25
C ALA A 25 2.16 8.16 4.86
N ILE A 26 1.75 7.44 3.81
CA ILE A 26 1.68 7.98 2.44
C ILE A 26 0.63 9.10 2.36
N ASP A 27 -0.56 8.88 2.90
CA ASP A 27 -1.61 9.91 2.90
C ASP A 27 -1.19 11.14 3.70
N ALA A 28 -0.48 10.95 4.83
CA ALA A 28 0.09 12.06 5.60
C ALA A 28 1.20 12.83 4.85
N LEU A 29 1.94 12.17 3.97
CA LEU A 29 2.95 12.82 3.11
C LEU A 29 2.29 13.65 2.01
N GLY A 30 1.24 13.14 1.37
CA GLY A 30 0.47 13.89 0.36
C GLY A 30 -0.18 15.15 0.95
N MET A 31 -0.84 14.98 2.10
CA MET A 31 -1.41 16.11 2.84
C MET A 31 -0.37 17.11 3.39
N ALA A 32 0.93 16.79 3.40
CA ALA A 32 1.94 17.72 3.89
C ALA A 32 2.09 18.96 2.98
N SER A 33 1.70 18.87 1.71
CA SER A 33 1.67 19.98 0.74
C SER A 33 0.78 21.15 1.20
N TYR A 34 -0.22 20.90 2.04
CA TYR A 34 -1.09 21.95 2.62
C TYR A 34 -0.40 22.85 3.65
N LEU A 35 0.77 22.48 4.18
CA LEU A 35 1.49 23.32 5.13
C LEU A 35 1.99 24.62 4.49
N ILE A 36 2.24 24.63 3.18
CA ILE A 36 2.61 25.81 2.41
C ILE A 36 1.94 25.75 1.03
N PRO A 37 0.67 26.17 0.89
CA PRO A 37 -0.15 25.92 -0.31
C PRO A 37 0.51 26.32 -1.64
N ALA A 38 1.19 27.46 -1.68
CA ALA A 38 1.85 27.95 -2.91
C ALA A 38 3.16 27.22 -3.27
N LEU A 39 3.82 26.55 -2.30
CA LEU A 39 4.98 25.69 -2.56
C LEU A 39 4.57 24.22 -2.74
N GLY A 40 3.44 23.81 -2.15
CA GLY A 40 2.84 22.49 -2.30
C GLY A 40 2.54 22.16 -3.75
N GLU A 41 1.81 23.04 -4.44
CA GLU A 41 1.45 22.83 -5.86
C GLU A 41 2.66 22.66 -6.79
N ALA A 42 3.80 23.32 -6.49
CA ALA A 42 5.05 23.14 -7.23
C ALA A 42 5.79 21.85 -6.84
N ALA A 43 5.65 21.42 -5.58
CA ALA A 43 6.23 20.18 -5.06
C ALA A 43 5.54 18.95 -5.64
N ASP A 44 4.28 19.04 -6.07
CA ASP A 44 3.51 17.92 -6.63
C ASP A 44 4.15 17.32 -7.90
N LEU A 45 4.98 18.08 -8.63
CA LEU A 45 5.82 17.55 -9.72
C LEU A 45 6.78 16.43 -9.27
N VAL A 46 7.15 16.44 -7.98
CA VAL A 46 8.03 15.46 -7.35
C VAL A 46 7.26 14.55 -6.40
N ILE A 47 6.32 15.10 -5.62
CA ILE A 47 5.53 14.35 -4.65
C ILE A 47 4.57 13.38 -5.34
N ALA A 48 3.87 13.77 -6.40
CA ALA A 48 2.93 12.88 -7.07
C ALA A 48 3.59 11.60 -7.62
N PRO A 49 4.74 11.65 -8.33
CA PRO A 49 5.50 10.45 -8.69
C PRO A 49 5.92 9.61 -7.48
N ILE A 50 6.37 10.25 -6.39
CA ILE A 50 6.79 9.55 -5.16
C ILE A 50 5.61 8.78 -4.55
N VAL A 51 4.47 9.46 -4.34
CA VAL A 51 3.24 8.86 -3.81
C VAL A 51 2.79 7.69 -4.69
N SER A 52 2.78 7.87 -6.01
CA SER A 52 2.45 6.83 -6.98
C SER A 52 3.34 5.58 -6.82
N ILE A 53 4.66 5.78 -6.73
CA ILE A 53 5.64 4.69 -6.55
C ILE A 53 5.44 4.00 -5.21
N LEU A 54 5.19 4.75 -4.13
CA LEU A 54 4.98 4.20 -2.79
C LEU A 54 3.70 3.35 -2.73
N ILE A 55 2.59 3.84 -3.29
CA ILE A 55 1.34 3.07 -3.37
C ILE A 55 1.56 1.77 -4.16
N TYR A 56 2.25 1.83 -5.30
CA TYR A 56 2.58 0.63 -6.06
C TYR A 56 3.48 -0.32 -5.25
N ALA A 57 4.47 0.19 -4.52
CA ALA A 57 5.38 -0.64 -3.73
C ALA A 57 4.66 -1.40 -2.61
N VAL A 58 3.74 -0.74 -1.91
CA VAL A 58 2.98 -1.29 -0.78
C VAL A 58 1.89 -2.26 -1.27
N HIS A 59 1.05 -1.80 -2.21
CA HIS A 59 -0.18 -2.49 -2.58
C HIS A 59 -0.07 -3.32 -3.86
N ARG A 60 0.95 -3.07 -4.69
CA ARG A 60 1.18 -3.74 -5.98
C ARG A 60 -0.01 -3.58 -6.94
N THR A 61 -0.66 -2.42 -6.90
CA THR A 61 -1.81 -2.08 -7.75
C THR A 61 -1.50 -0.89 -8.65
N THR A 62 -1.55 -1.08 -9.97
CA THR A 62 -1.35 0.01 -10.94
C THR A 62 -2.45 1.05 -10.84
N PHE A 63 -3.72 0.64 -10.72
CA PHE A 63 -4.83 1.59 -10.61
C PHE A 63 -4.71 2.46 -9.34
N GLY A 64 -4.26 1.90 -8.21
CA GLY A 64 -4.03 2.66 -6.99
C GLY A 64 -2.87 3.66 -7.14
N ALA A 65 -1.81 3.26 -7.83
CA ALA A 65 -0.68 4.14 -8.12
C ALA A 65 -1.08 5.32 -9.02
N VAL A 66 -1.92 5.06 -10.03
CA VAL A 66 -2.47 6.10 -10.90
C VAL A 66 -3.44 6.99 -10.12
N ALA A 67 -4.30 6.42 -9.27
CA ALA A 67 -5.23 7.19 -8.45
C ALA A 67 -4.50 8.18 -7.52
N GLY A 68 -3.48 7.72 -6.78
CA GLY A 68 -2.70 8.61 -5.92
C GLY A 68 -1.87 9.63 -6.70
N PHE A 69 -1.39 9.30 -7.90
CA PHE A 69 -0.73 10.29 -8.75
C PHE A 69 -1.68 11.42 -9.20
N LEU A 70 -2.90 11.04 -9.60
CA LEU A 70 -3.90 12.00 -10.05
C LEU A 70 -4.42 12.84 -8.91
N GLU A 71 -4.55 12.27 -7.72
CA GLU A 71 -4.91 13.01 -6.51
C GLU A 71 -3.94 14.16 -6.26
N GLU A 72 -2.63 13.89 -6.25
CA GLU A 72 -1.60 14.88 -5.93
C GLU A 72 -1.39 15.93 -7.04
N ILE A 73 -1.71 15.62 -8.30
CA ILE A 73 -1.57 16.58 -9.41
C ILE A 73 -2.79 17.50 -9.55
N ILE A 74 -3.96 17.02 -9.11
CA ILE A 74 -5.17 17.81 -9.22
C ILE A 74 -5.26 18.67 -7.95
N PRO A 75 -5.15 20.01 -8.08
CA PRO A 75 -5.22 20.86 -6.91
C PRO A 75 -6.55 20.65 -6.18
N PHE A 76 -6.52 20.76 -4.86
CA PHE A 76 -7.65 20.55 -3.95
C PHE A 76 -8.09 19.10 -3.75
N THR A 77 -7.46 18.10 -4.40
CA THR A 77 -7.83 16.68 -4.18
C THR A 77 -6.94 15.94 -3.18
N ASP A 78 -5.80 16.50 -2.77
CA ASP A 78 -4.81 15.89 -1.84
C ASP A 78 -5.34 15.63 -0.41
N ILE A 79 -6.62 15.92 -0.15
CA ILE A 79 -7.31 15.61 1.11
C ILE A 79 -7.88 14.18 1.13
N ILE A 80 -7.91 13.50 -0.01
CA ILE A 80 -8.54 12.20 -0.16
C ILE A 80 -7.54 11.14 0.30
N PRO A 81 -7.78 10.34 1.34
CA PRO A 81 -6.76 9.38 1.81
C PRO A 81 -6.65 8.15 0.87
N SER A 82 -6.10 8.33 -0.34
CA SER A 82 -6.13 7.33 -1.42
C SER A 82 -5.38 6.07 -1.06
N ALA A 83 -4.21 6.15 -0.44
CA ALA A 83 -3.48 4.94 -0.04
C ALA A 83 -4.30 4.13 0.98
N THR A 84 -4.99 4.79 1.91
CA THR A 84 -5.88 4.13 2.87
C THR A 84 -7.13 3.56 2.20
N ILE A 85 -7.71 4.22 1.20
CA ILE A 85 -8.82 3.68 0.41
C ILE A 85 -8.38 2.41 -0.34
N ILE A 86 -7.18 2.42 -0.94
CA ILE A 86 -6.62 1.23 -1.61
C ILE A 86 -6.39 0.10 -0.60
N TRP A 87 -5.89 0.41 0.60
CA TRP A 87 -5.77 -0.57 1.67
C TRP A 87 -7.14 -1.17 2.04
N PHE A 88 -8.16 -0.33 2.22
CA PHE A 88 -9.52 -0.76 2.54
C PHE A 88 -10.07 -1.68 1.43
N TYR A 89 -9.95 -1.26 0.18
CA TYR A 89 -10.34 -2.05 -0.99
C TYR A 89 -9.67 -3.44 -0.97
N ARG A 90 -8.36 -3.50 -0.77
CA ARG A 90 -7.61 -4.77 -0.79
C ARG A 90 -7.97 -5.70 0.37
N TYR A 91 -8.16 -5.15 1.57
CA TYR A 91 -8.27 -5.96 2.78
C TYR A 91 -9.68 -6.19 3.29
N PHE A 92 -10.66 -5.42 2.82
CA PHE A 92 -12.07 -5.59 3.15
C PHE A 92 -12.87 -6.05 1.92
N LEU A 93 -12.79 -5.33 0.80
CA LEU A 93 -13.59 -5.66 -0.40
C LEU A 93 -13.01 -6.84 -1.19
N LYS A 94 -11.68 -6.97 -1.24
CA LYS A 94 -10.96 -8.06 -1.92
C LYS A 94 -10.19 -8.96 -0.94
N GLY A 95 -10.66 -9.07 0.30
CA GLY A 95 -9.96 -9.77 1.38
C GLY A 95 -9.57 -11.21 1.03
N GLU A 96 -10.47 -11.99 0.43
CA GLU A 96 -10.21 -13.37 0.02
C GLU A 96 -9.14 -13.47 -1.07
N ASN A 97 -9.25 -12.65 -2.12
CA ASN A 97 -8.26 -12.61 -3.21
C ASN A 97 -6.87 -12.22 -2.67
N THR A 98 -6.82 -11.19 -1.82
CA THR A 98 -5.59 -10.70 -1.18
C THR A 98 -4.97 -11.75 -0.27
N TYR A 99 -5.79 -12.51 0.47
CA TYR A 99 -5.32 -13.61 1.29
C TYR A 99 -4.74 -14.74 0.43
N ASN A 100 -5.44 -15.16 -0.61
CA ASN A 100 -4.99 -16.23 -1.51
C ASN A 100 -3.69 -15.86 -2.23
N GLU A 101 -3.56 -14.62 -2.71
CA GLU A 101 -2.30 -14.12 -3.30
C GLU A 101 -1.16 -14.17 -2.28
N PHE A 102 -1.41 -13.74 -1.05
CA PHE A 102 -0.43 -13.79 0.04
C PHE A 102 0.00 -15.23 0.34
N VAL A 103 -0.95 -16.16 0.50
CA VAL A 103 -0.66 -17.57 0.78
C VAL A 103 0.17 -18.19 -0.34
N ASN A 104 -0.15 -17.90 -1.60
CA ASN A 104 0.61 -18.40 -2.75
C ASN A 104 2.05 -17.86 -2.75
N LYS A 105 2.26 -16.57 -2.51
CA LYS A 105 3.60 -15.97 -2.36
C LYS A 105 4.36 -16.58 -1.18
N PHE A 106 3.69 -16.75 -0.04
CA PHE A 106 4.29 -17.29 1.17
C PHE A 106 4.75 -18.73 0.94
N ARG A 107 3.90 -19.59 0.37
CA ARG A 107 4.26 -20.99 0.04
C ARG A 107 5.42 -21.06 -0.94
N LYS A 108 5.36 -20.30 -2.04
CA LYS A 108 6.44 -20.25 -3.05
C LYS A 108 7.77 -19.84 -2.43
N LYS A 109 7.78 -18.81 -1.57
CA LYS A 109 8.99 -18.36 -0.87
C LYS A 109 9.57 -19.44 0.05
N ASN A 110 8.72 -20.15 0.80
CA ASN A 110 9.18 -21.21 1.70
C ASN A 110 9.66 -22.46 0.96
N ALA A 111 9.06 -22.82 -0.18
CA ALA A 111 9.54 -23.92 -1.02
C ALA A 111 10.97 -23.67 -1.52
N ILE A 112 11.25 -22.45 -2.02
CA ILE A 112 12.60 -22.06 -2.48
C ILE A 112 13.64 -22.16 -1.36
N ILE A 113 13.27 -21.86 -0.11
CA ILE A 113 14.19 -21.95 1.04
C ILE A 113 14.52 -23.41 1.38
N ILE A 114 13.58 -24.33 1.19
CA ILE A 114 13.80 -25.76 1.42
C ILE A 114 14.73 -26.33 0.34
N ASP A 115 14.53 -25.97 -0.93
CA ASP A 115 15.35 -26.44 -2.04
C ASP A 115 16.78 -25.87 -2.04
N ALA A 116 17.00 -24.76 -1.33
CA ALA A 116 18.29 -24.11 -1.20
C ALA A 116 19.17 -24.64 -0.04
N LYS A 117 18.71 -25.67 0.69
CA LYS A 117 19.39 -26.25 1.86
C LYS A 117 19.79 -27.70 1.59
#